data_AF-A0A1Z4NFY8-F1
#
_entry.id   AF-A0A1Z4NFY8-F1
#
_cell.length_a   1.000
_cell.length_b   1.000
_cell.length_c   1.000
_cell.angle_alpha   90.00
_cell.angle_beta   90.00
_cell.angle_gamma   90.00
#
_symmetry.space_group_name_H-M   'P 1'
#
loop_
_entity.id
_entity.type
_entity.pdbx_description
1 polymer ?
#
loop_
_entity_poly.entity_id
_entity_poly.type
_entity_poly.pdbx_seq_one_letter_code
_entity_poly.pdbx_strand_id
1 'polypeptide(L)'
;MLQIFVVTLLPIALGMLIKQLFPELARRLEKVSGKIAIAFLFVIITTLIIREWSRLPDFIAQVGIGVVLLNTLAMVAGFYLGKALNLSLPQQICIAIEVGFQNGTLAIAVTAGLLNNPDMAIPAAIYSLFMYVTGFAAIHYGRKQADLHLSGNSFVSGE
;
A
#
# COMPACT_ATOMS: atom_id res chain seq x y z
N MET A 1 18.87 9.96 -6.51
CA MET A 1 17.78 9.70 -7.49
C MET A 1 18.06 8.52 -8.41
N LEU A 2 19.19 8.49 -9.13
CA LEU A 2 19.53 7.38 -10.05
C LEU A 2 19.48 5.99 -9.37
N GLN A 3 19.97 5.88 -8.13
CA GLN A 3 19.96 4.62 -7.38
C GLN A 3 18.53 4.06 -7.14
N ILE A 4 17.57 4.91 -6.76
CA ILE A 4 16.17 4.49 -6.55
C ILE A 4 15.55 4.02 -7.86
N PHE A 5 15.88 4.71 -8.96
CA PHE A 5 15.41 4.36 -10.30
C PHE A 5 15.94 2.99 -10.73
N VAL A 6 17.25 2.76 -10.62
CA VAL A 6 17.86 1.47 -11.01
C VAL A 6 17.34 0.32 -10.13
N VAL A 7 17.26 0.51 -8.82
CA VAL A 7 16.80 -0.53 -7.88
C VAL A 7 15.32 -0.87 -8.08
N THR A 8 14.50 0.02 -8.64
CA THR A 8 13.07 -0.26 -8.89
C THR A 8 12.79 -0.69 -10.32
N LEU A 9 13.26 0.04 -11.33
CA LEU A 9 12.94 -0.23 -12.73
C LEU A 9 13.63 -1.46 -13.30
N LEU A 10 14.88 -1.71 -12.93
CA LEU A 10 15.62 -2.86 -13.45
C LEU A 10 14.94 -4.19 -13.08
N PRO A 11 14.57 -4.48 -11.82
CA PRO A 11 13.87 -5.72 -11.50
C PRO A 11 12.45 -5.77 -12.07
N ILE A 12 11.74 -4.64 -12.18
CA ILE A 12 10.41 -4.60 -12.82
C ILE A 12 10.53 -4.98 -14.30
N ALA A 13 11.44 -4.36 -15.04
CA ALA A 13 11.67 -4.63 -16.46
C ALA A 13 12.07 -6.10 -16.69
N LEU A 14 12.97 -6.65 -15.87
CA LEU A 14 13.34 -8.06 -15.92
C LEU A 14 12.15 -8.98 -15.62
N GLY A 15 11.34 -8.66 -14.62
CA GLY A 15 10.13 -9.43 -14.28
C GLY A 15 9.11 -9.44 -15.43
N MET A 16 8.90 -8.29 -16.08
CA MET A 16 8.03 -8.19 -17.26
C MET A 16 8.57 -9.01 -18.45
N LEU A 17 9.89 -8.94 -18.69
CA LEU A 17 10.54 -9.71 -19.75
C LEU A 17 10.41 -11.23 -19.53
N ILE A 18 10.63 -11.71 -18.30
CA ILE A 18 10.45 -13.12 -17.94
C ILE A 18 8.98 -13.54 -18.12
N LYS A 19 8.03 -12.68 -17.73
CA LYS A 19 6.59 -12.95 -17.93
C LYS A 19 6.24 -13.10 -19.41
N GLN A 20 6.88 -12.31 -20.28
CA GLN A 20 6.66 -12.36 -21.72
C GLN A 20 7.32 -13.60 -22.37
N LEU A 21 8.55 -13.95 -21.99
CA LEU A 21 9.31 -15.04 -22.61
C LEU A 21 8.96 -16.43 -22.04
N PHE A 22 8.61 -16.52 -20.74
CA PHE A 22 8.38 -17.78 -20.03
C PHE A 22 7.10 -17.74 -19.17
N PRO A 23 5.91 -17.70 -19.80
CA PRO A 23 4.63 -17.49 -19.11
C PRO A 23 4.25 -18.60 -18.11
N GLU A 24 4.70 -19.84 -18.33
CA GLU A 24 4.48 -20.94 -17.38
C GLU A 24 5.35 -20.83 -16.13
N LEU A 25 6.62 -20.45 -16.30
CA LEU A 25 7.52 -20.15 -15.18
C LEU A 25 6.99 -18.96 -14.38
N ALA A 26 6.57 -17.89 -15.07
CA ALA A 26 6.00 -16.71 -14.46
C ALA A 26 4.75 -17.03 -13.61
N ARG A 27 3.83 -17.87 -14.10
CA ARG A 27 2.66 -18.31 -13.32
C ARG A 27 3.02 -19.08 -12.04
N ARG A 28 4.08 -19.88 -12.06
CA ARG A 28 4.59 -20.58 -10.86
C ARG A 28 5.22 -19.59 -9.88
N LEU A 29 6.06 -18.68 -10.41
CA LEU A 29 6.72 -17.65 -9.62
C LEU A 29 5.72 -16.67 -9.00
N GLU A 30 4.62 -16.32 -9.68
CA GLU A 30 3.59 -15.41 -9.19
C GLU A 30 2.91 -15.92 -7.91
N LYS A 31 2.63 -17.23 -7.82
CA LYS A 31 2.07 -17.83 -6.60
C LYS A 31 3.03 -17.77 -5.42
N VAL A 32 4.33 -17.89 -5.68
CA VAL A 32 5.37 -17.87 -4.64
C VAL A 32 5.70 -16.43 -4.26
N SER A 33 5.81 -15.52 -5.25
CA SER A 33 6.16 -14.12 -5.05
C SER A 33 5.12 -13.40 -4.22
N GLY A 34 3.82 -13.70 -4.39
CA GLY A 34 2.77 -13.14 -3.53
C GLY A 34 2.98 -13.47 -2.04
N LYS A 35 3.33 -14.73 -1.73
CA LYS A 35 3.62 -15.15 -0.35
C LYS A 35 4.91 -14.52 0.18
N ILE A 36 5.96 -14.49 -0.64
CA ILE A 36 7.23 -13.84 -0.29
C ILE A 36 7.01 -12.36 -0.01
N ALA A 37 6.24 -11.65 -0.84
CA ALA A 37 5.97 -10.22 -0.68
C ALA A 37 5.27 -9.93 0.66
N ILE A 38 4.27 -10.74 1.03
CA ILE A 38 3.58 -10.61 2.33
C ILE A 38 4.57 -10.88 3.48
N ALA A 39 5.38 -11.93 3.39
CA ALA A 39 6.38 -12.24 4.41
C ALA A 39 7.43 -11.11 4.55
N PHE A 40 7.90 -10.58 3.41
CA PHE A 40 8.87 -9.48 3.37
C PHE A 40 8.29 -8.20 3.97
N LEU A 41 7.04 -7.88 3.62
CA LEU A 41 6.31 -6.75 4.20
C LEU A 41 6.20 -6.89 5.72
N PHE A 42 5.82 -8.07 6.20
CA PHE A 42 5.73 -8.35 7.63
C PHE A 42 7.07 -8.17 8.35
N VAL A 43 8.16 -8.68 7.77
CA VAL A 43 9.52 -8.53 8.31
C VAL A 43 9.94 -7.05 8.34
N ILE A 44 9.67 -6.29 7.27
CA ILE A 44 9.99 -4.85 7.21
C ILE A 44 9.25 -4.09 8.31
N ILE A 45 7.93 -4.29 8.42
CA ILE A 45 7.11 -3.61 9.44
C ILE A 45 7.60 -3.95 10.84
N THR A 46 7.83 -5.23 11.13
CA THR A 46 8.28 -5.69 12.45
C THR A 46 9.66 -5.15 12.80
N THR A 47 10.60 -5.19 11.85
CA THR A 47 11.96 -4.66 12.04
C THR A 47 11.92 -3.16 12.31
N LEU A 48 11.09 -2.42 11.57
CA LEU A 48 10.94 -0.98 11.74
C LEU A 48 10.37 -0.63 13.12
N ILE A 49 9.33 -1.34 13.57
CA ILE A 49 8.73 -1.16 14.89
C ILE A 49 9.75 -1.46 16.00
N ILE A 50 10.51 -2.56 15.90
CA ILE A 50 11.52 -2.92 16.90
C ILE A 50 12.64 -1.87 16.96
N ARG A 51 13.13 -1.41 15.80
CA ARG A 51 14.22 -0.42 15.73
C ARG A 51 13.82 0.93 16.32
N GLU A 52 12.59 1.37 16.09
CA GLU A 52 12.12 2.69 16.52
C GLU A 52 11.23 2.64 17.77
N TRP A 53 11.17 1.51 18.48
CA TRP A 53 10.23 1.29 19.60
C TRP A 53 10.28 2.37 20.67
N SER A 54 11.48 2.86 21.02
CA SER A 54 11.66 3.90 22.04
C SER A 54 11.23 5.30 21.57
N ARG A 55 11.25 5.55 20.25
CA ARG A 55 10.93 6.86 19.64
C ARG A 55 9.50 6.93 19.13
N LEU A 56 8.90 5.77 18.88
CA LEU A 56 7.54 5.64 18.34
C LEU A 56 6.48 6.39 19.17
N PRO A 57 6.45 6.33 20.53
CA PRO A 57 5.44 7.02 21.32
C PRO A 57 5.51 8.55 21.15
N ASP A 58 6.71 9.11 21.21
CA ASP A 58 6.92 10.55 21.04
C ASP A 58 6.54 11.01 19.63
N PHE A 59 6.89 10.22 18.62
CA PHE A 59 6.51 10.51 17.24
C PHE A 59 5.00 10.44 17.03
N ILE A 60 4.33 9.43 17.57
CA ILE A 60 2.87 9.30 17.50
C ILE A 60 2.20 10.48 18.23
N ALA A 61 2.72 10.89 19.39
CA ALA A 61 2.17 12.02 20.13
C ALA A 61 2.29 13.35 19.35
N GLN A 62 3.40 13.53 18.63
CA GLN A 62 3.65 14.77 17.86
C GLN A 62 2.88 14.82 16.54
N VAL A 63 2.87 13.73 15.76
CA VAL A 63 2.39 13.75 14.36
C VAL A 63 1.29 12.74 14.06
N GLY A 64 0.97 11.84 15.01
CA GLY A 64 0.08 10.70 14.79
C GLY A 64 -1.32 11.12 14.33
N ILE A 65 -1.96 12.07 15.01
CA ILE A 65 -3.32 12.54 14.64
C ILE A 65 -3.32 13.11 13.22
N GLY A 66 -2.34 13.95 12.88
CA GLY A 66 -2.24 14.57 11.56
C GLY A 66 -2.05 13.53 10.45
N VAL A 67 -1.16 12.56 10.68
CA VAL A 67 -0.89 11.46 9.74
C VAL A 67 -2.12 10.57 9.54
N VAL A 68 -2.80 10.19 10.63
CA VAL A 68 -4.00 9.34 10.60
C VAL A 68 -5.13 10.04 9.84
N LEU A 69 -5.37 11.31 10.14
CA LEU A 69 -6.38 12.11 9.46
C LEU A 69 -6.04 12.28 7.98
N LEU A 70 -4.80 12.65 7.65
CA LEU A 70 -4.37 12.82 6.28
C LEU A 70 -4.60 11.54 5.47
N ASN A 71 -4.15 10.40 5.99
CA ASN A 71 -4.29 9.11 5.30
C ASN A 71 -5.77 8.71 5.14
N THR A 72 -6.56 8.80 6.21
CA THR A 72 -7.97 8.41 6.19
C THR A 72 -8.76 9.32 5.25
N LEU A 73 -8.55 10.64 5.31
CA LEU A 73 -9.22 11.60 4.44
C LEU A 73 -8.80 11.39 2.97
N ALA A 74 -7.53 11.11 2.69
CA ALA A 74 -7.06 10.81 1.35
C ALA A 74 -7.72 9.55 0.77
N MET A 75 -7.82 8.47 1.56
CA MET A 75 -8.51 7.24 1.14
C MET A 75 -10.01 7.47 0.91
N VAL A 76 -10.67 8.17 1.83
CA VAL A 76 -12.10 8.51 1.73
C VAL A 76 -12.34 9.38 0.50
N ALA A 77 -11.52 10.41 0.28
CA ALA A 77 -11.61 11.26 -0.89
C ALA A 77 -11.40 10.46 -2.19
N GLY A 78 -10.41 9.58 -2.25
CA GLY A 78 -10.18 8.69 -3.41
C GLY A 78 -11.38 7.78 -3.69
N PHE A 79 -11.97 7.20 -2.65
CA PHE A 79 -13.17 6.37 -2.77
C PHE A 79 -14.37 7.15 -3.34
N TYR A 80 -14.68 8.30 -2.73
CA TYR A 80 -15.79 9.14 -3.15
C TYR A 80 -15.58 9.79 -4.51
N LEU A 81 -14.33 10.08 -4.88
CA LEU A 81 -13.98 10.51 -6.22
C LEU A 81 -14.31 9.43 -7.25
N GLY A 82 -13.90 8.18 -7.00
CA GLY A 82 -14.27 7.06 -7.86
C GLY A 82 -15.78 6.87 -7.96
N LYS A 83 -16.51 7.09 -6.85
CA LYS A 83 -17.97 7.04 -6.81
C LYS A 83 -18.61 8.17 -7.62
N ALA A 84 -18.11 9.40 -7.50
CA ALA A 84 -18.59 10.55 -8.27
C ALA A 84 -18.39 10.37 -9.78
N LEU A 85 -17.36 9.61 -10.17
CA LEU A 85 -17.08 9.22 -11.54
C LEU A 85 -17.85 7.97 -12.01
N ASN A 86 -18.79 7.44 -11.21
CA ASN A 86 -19.57 6.24 -11.49
C ASN A 86 -18.72 4.99 -11.81
N LEU A 87 -17.55 4.85 -11.18
CA LEU A 87 -16.69 3.69 -11.35
C LEU A 87 -17.24 2.48 -10.58
N SER A 88 -16.85 1.28 -11.00
CA SER A 88 -17.20 0.04 -10.29
C SER A 88 -16.60 0.01 -8.89
N LEU A 89 -17.23 -0.72 -7.95
CA LEU A 89 -16.73 -0.83 -6.58
C LEU A 89 -15.25 -1.29 -6.48
N PRO A 90 -14.79 -2.28 -7.27
CA PRO A 90 -13.36 -2.64 -7.29
C PRO A 90 -12.45 -1.47 -7.69
N GLN A 91 -12.86 -0.66 -8.66
CA GLN A 91 -12.11 0.53 -9.09
C GLN A 91 -12.13 1.63 -8.01
N GLN A 92 -13.25 1.84 -7.33
CA GLN A 92 -13.34 2.81 -6.22
C GLN A 92 -12.37 2.45 -5.09
N ILE A 93 -12.31 1.15 -4.71
CA ILE A 93 -11.39 0.66 -3.69
C ILE A 93 -9.93 0.76 -4.16
N CYS A 94 -9.67 0.43 -5.44
CA CYS A 94 -8.35 0.60 -6.03
C CYS A 94 -7.85 2.04 -5.92
N ILE A 95 -8.67 3.01 -6.32
CA ILE A 95 -8.32 4.44 -6.24
C ILE A 95 -8.13 4.87 -4.79
N ALA A 96 -9.01 4.45 -3.87
CA ALA A 96 -8.88 4.75 -2.45
C ALA A 96 -7.54 4.27 -1.89
N ILE A 97 -7.14 3.04 -2.23
CA ILE A 97 -5.86 2.47 -1.82
C ILE A 97 -4.71 3.22 -2.49
N GLU A 98 -4.77 3.50 -3.78
CA GLU A 98 -3.68 4.18 -4.51
C GLU A 98 -3.43 5.60 -4.02
N VAL A 99 -4.48 6.34 -3.66
CA VAL A 99 -4.37 7.68 -3.07
C VAL A 99 -3.87 7.62 -1.61
N GLY A 100 -4.30 6.62 -0.84
CA GLY A 100 -3.88 6.42 0.54
C GLY A 100 -2.47 5.83 0.70
N PHE A 101 -2.03 4.97 -0.22
CA PHE A 101 -0.70 4.36 -0.20
C PHE A 101 0.31 5.30 -0.83
N GLN A 102 1.15 5.88 0.01
CA GLN A 102 2.24 6.73 -0.43
C GLN A 102 3.58 6.01 -0.36
N ASN A 103 4.55 6.51 -1.13
CA ASN A 103 5.90 5.97 -1.11
C ASN A 103 6.72 6.58 0.03
N GLY A 104 6.71 5.92 1.19
CA GLY A 104 7.48 6.31 2.37
C GLY A 104 8.97 6.50 2.11
N THR A 105 9.58 5.62 1.32
CA THR A 105 11.01 5.68 0.98
C THR A 105 11.36 6.95 0.23
N LEU A 106 10.55 7.33 -0.76
CA LEU A 106 10.75 8.58 -1.51
C LEU A 106 10.57 9.79 -0.61
N ALA A 107 9.55 9.78 0.25
CA ALA A 107 9.29 10.88 1.18
C ALA A 107 10.48 11.08 2.16
N ILE A 108 11.00 10.00 2.75
CA ILE A 108 12.17 10.04 3.64
C ILE A 108 13.42 10.51 2.87
N ALA A 109 13.63 10.02 1.65
CA ALA A 109 14.78 10.43 0.83
C ALA A 109 14.74 11.93 0.49
N VAL A 110 13.54 12.48 0.25
CA VAL A 110 13.36 13.92 0.00
C VAL A 110 13.59 14.72 1.28
N THR A 111 13.03 14.31 2.42
CA THR A 111 13.14 15.09 3.66
C THR A 111 14.52 15.03 4.28
N ALA A 112 15.05 13.82 4.50
CA ALA A 112 16.36 13.64 5.12
C ALA A 112 17.52 13.92 4.15
N GLY A 113 17.34 13.61 2.85
CA GLY A 113 18.40 13.74 1.86
C GLY A 113 18.41 15.10 1.16
N LEU A 114 17.29 15.50 0.56
CA LEU A 114 17.23 16.72 -0.28
C LEU A 114 17.01 17.99 0.55
N LEU A 115 16.08 17.95 1.50
CA LEU A 115 15.78 19.06 2.40
C LEU A 115 16.73 19.12 3.60
N ASN A 116 17.56 18.09 3.77
CA ASN A 116 18.57 17.97 4.82
C ASN A 116 18.00 18.20 6.23
N ASN A 117 16.74 17.81 6.43
CA ASN A 117 16.02 17.92 7.70
C ASN A 117 15.43 16.56 8.08
N PRO A 118 16.17 15.76 8.89
CA PRO A 118 15.73 14.43 9.32
C PRO A 118 14.44 14.44 10.14
N ASP A 119 14.13 15.52 10.85
CA ASP A 119 12.90 15.61 11.67
C ASP A 119 11.66 15.60 10.77
N MET A 120 11.76 16.15 9.55
CA MET A 120 10.69 16.08 8.55
C MET A 120 10.45 14.66 8.01
N ALA A 121 11.36 13.71 8.24
CA ALA A 121 11.16 12.30 7.89
C ALA A 121 10.24 11.56 8.88
N ILE A 122 10.05 12.11 10.09
CA ILE A 122 9.25 11.48 11.14
C ILE A 122 7.79 11.28 10.69
N PRO A 123 7.05 12.30 10.18
CA PRO A 123 5.71 12.10 9.64
C PRO A 123 5.66 11.03 8.54
N ALA A 124 6.65 11.01 7.64
CA ALA A 124 6.71 10.03 6.55
C ALA A 124 6.88 8.60 7.06
N ALA A 125 7.71 8.39 8.08
CA ALA A 125 7.91 7.09 8.71
C ALA A 125 6.64 6.60 9.42
N ILE A 126 6.00 7.46 10.22
CA ILE A 126 4.75 7.12 10.93
C ILE A 126 3.60 6.88 9.94
N TYR A 127 3.50 7.70 8.89
CA TYR A 127 2.53 7.49 7.80
C TYR A 127 2.71 6.13 7.15
N SER A 128 3.96 5.75 6.86
CA SER A 128 4.28 4.49 6.22
C SER A 128 3.86 3.29 7.06
N LEU A 129 3.91 3.39 8.39
CA LEU A 129 3.39 2.34 9.28
C LEU A 129 1.87 2.31 9.28
N PHE A 130 1.23 3.49 9.42
CA PHE A 130 -0.22 3.59 9.54
C PHE A 130 -0.96 3.22 8.25
N MET A 131 -0.42 3.58 7.08
CA MET A 131 -1.06 3.27 5.79
C MET A 131 -1.25 1.77 5.57
N TYR A 132 -0.41 0.90 6.12
CA TYR A 132 -0.61 -0.56 6.03
C TYR A 132 -1.86 -1.01 6.79
N VAL A 133 -2.18 -0.36 7.93
CA VAL A 133 -3.37 -0.66 8.73
C VAL A 133 -4.63 -0.26 7.96
N THR A 134 -4.67 0.96 7.41
CA THR A 134 -5.82 1.45 6.66
C THR A 134 -5.98 0.74 5.31
N GLY A 135 -4.87 0.39 4.65
CA GLY A 135 -4.88 -0.47 3.46
C GLY A 135 -5.46 -1.84 3.75
N PHE A 136 -5.05 -2.49 4.84
CA PHE A 136 -5.64 -3.77 5.26
C PHE A 136 -7.15 -3.64 5.48
N ALA A 137 -7.61 -2.58 6.15
CA ALA A 137 -9.03 -2.32 6.37
C ALA A 137 -9.80 -2.15 5.03
N ALA A 138 -9.25 -1.38 4.09
CA ALA A 138 -9.85 -1.19 2.77
C ALA A 138 -9.90 -2.48 1.95
N ILE A 139 -8.84 -3.30 2.00
CA ILE A 139 -8.81 -4.62 1.35
C ILE A 139 -9.85 -5.55 1.98
N HIS A 140 -9.94 -5.59 3.31
CA HIS A 140 -10.92 -6.41 4.02
C HIS A 140 -12.36 -6.02 3.64
N TYR A 141 -12.65 -4.72 3.63
CA TYR A 141 -13.93 -4.18 3.16
C TYR A 141 -14.23 -4.61 1.72
N GLY A 142 -13.25 -4.49 0.82
CA GLY A 142 -13.41 -4.88 -0.58
C GLY A 142 -13.70 -6.36 -0.78
N ARG A 143 -13.03 -7.24 -0.03
CA ARG A 143 -13.27 -8.69 -0.08
C ARG A 143 -14.68 -9.04 0.40
N LYS A 144 -15.12 -8.46 1.51
CA LYS A 144 -16.47 -8.69 2.04
C LYS A 144 -17.56 -8.29 1.04
N GLN A 145 -17.36 -7.19 0.32
CA GLN A 145 -18.30 -6.75 -0.72
C GLN A 145 -18.27 -7.61 -1.98
N ALA A 146 -17.12 -8.19 -2.34
CA ALA A 146 -17.03 -9.16 -3.43
C ALA A 146 -17.75 -10.46 -3.07
N ASP A 147 -17.58 -10.96 -1.85
CA ASP A 147 -18.25 -12.17 -1.36
C ASP A 147 -19.78 -12.00 -1.32
N LEU A 148 -20.27 -10.82 -0.92
CA LEU A 148 -21.69 -10.48 -0.93
C LEU A 148 -22.29 -10.51 -2.35
N HIS A 149 -21.61 -9.91 -3.33
CA HIS A 149 -22.06 -9.95 -4.73
C HIS A 149 -22.11 -11.38 -5.29
N LEU A 150 -21.12 -12.21 -4.97
CA LEU A 150 -21.10 -13.61 -5.42
C LEU A 150 -22.24 -14.44 -4.79
N SER A 151 -22.49 -14.26 -3.49
CA SER A 151 -23.59 -14.96 -2.81
C SER A 151 -24.97 -14.55 -3.36
N GLY A 152 -25.21 -13.26 -3.61
CA GLY A 152 -26.46 -12.79 -4.19
C GLY A 152 -26.74 -13.33 -5.60
N ASN A 153 -25.69 -13.46 -6.43
CA ASN A 153 -25.85 -13.99 -7.79
C ASN A 153 -26.20 -15.49 -7.81
N SER A 154 -25.68 -16.27 -6.85
CA SER A 154 -26.02 -17.70 -6.72
C SER A 154 -27.46 -17.96 -6.24
N PHE A 155 -28.11 -17.02 -5.55
CA PHE A 155 -29.52 -17.14 -5.17
C PHE A 155 -30.48 -16.81 -6.32
N VAL A 156 -30.05 -16.02 -7.31
CA VAL A 156 -30.88 -15.60 -8.46
C VAL A 156 -30.80 -16.59 -9.63
N SER A 157 -29.71 -17.34 -9.77
CA SER A 157 -29.53 -18.34 -10.84
C SER A 157 -30.04 -19.74 -10.48
N GLY A 158 -30.79 -19.88 -9.38
CA GLY A 158 -31.28 -21.15 -8.84
C GLY A 158 -32.73 -21.50 -9.20
N GLU A 159 -33.37 -20.75 -10.09
CA GLU A 159 -34.73 -20.99 -10.60
C GLU A 159 -34.72 -21.41 -12.08
#